data_AF-A0A383ENV4-F1
#
_entry.id   AF-A0A383ENV4-F1
#
_cell.length_a   1.000
_cell.length_b   1.000
_cell.length_c   1.000
_cell.angle_alpha   90.00
_cell.angle_beta   90.00
_cell.angle_gamma   90.00
#
_symmetry.space_group_name_H-M   'P 1'
#
loop_
_entity.id
_entity.type
_entity.pdbx_description
1 polymer ?
#
loop_
_entity_poly.entity_id
_entity_poly.type
_entity_poly.pdbx_seq_one_letter_code
_entity_poly.pdbx_strand_id
1 'polypeptide(L)'
;MLQTIIKLFISSVIIVIVSEIAKKNTFLGGLIVSIPLISILSMIWLYMDTKNIENVISLSNSILWMVIPSLALFIAFPILLKAGVNFYAGMGLSILITMGCYGLTIFILARLGIEL
;
A
#
# COMPACT_ATOMS: atom_id res chain seq x y z
N MET A 1 13.76 7.97 19.96
CA MET A 1 12.74 7.32 20.82
C MET A 1 11.41 8.06 20.81
N LEU A 2 11.33 9.33 21.25
CA LEU A 2 10.05 10.07 21.27
C LEU A 2 9.37 10.18 19.90
N GLN A 3 10.13 10.52 18.85
CA GLN A 3 9.59 10.58 17.47
C GLN A 3 9.05 9.22 17.00
N THR A 4 9.73 8.12 17.32
CA THR A 4 9.29 6.76 16.97
C THR A 4 7.97 6.41 17.67
N ILE A 5 7.82 6.78 18.95
CA ILE A 5 6.58 6.57 19.71
C ILE A 5 5.42 7.36 19.08
N ILE A 6 5.66 8.61 18.66
CA ILE A 6 4.66 9.43 17.96
C ILE A 6 4.26 8.78 16.62
N LYS A 7 5.23 8.32 15.82
CA LYS A 7 4.98 7.63 14.55
C LYS A 7 4.13 6.36 14.77
N LEU A 8 4.44 5.56 15.80
CA LEU A 8 3.67 4.37 16.17
C LEU A 8 2.24 4.71 16.60
N PHE A 9 2.08 5.69 17.49
CA PHE A 9 0.77 6.10 17.98
C PHE A 9 -0.14 6.56 16.85
N ILE A 10 0.32 7.51 16.02
CA ILE A 10 -0.44 8.01 14.86
C ILE A 10 -0.82 6.87 13.91
N SER A 11 0.13 5.99 13.59
CA SER A 11 -0.11 4.87 12.67
C SER A 11 -1.17 3.91 13.21
N SER A 12 -1.08 3.52 14.48
CA SER A 12 -2.06 2.63 15.11
C SER A 12 -3.45 3.26 15.19
N VAL A 13 -3.55 4.54 15.52
CA VAL A 13 -4.83 5.27 15.60
C VAL A 13 -5.50 5.33 14.23
N ILE A 14 -4.74 5.63 13.17
CA ILE A 14 -5.25 5.61 11.79
C ILE A 14 -5.79 4.22 11.44
N ILE A 15 -5.03 3.15 11.69
CA ILE A 15 -5.46 1.78 11.39
C ILE A 15 -6.77 1.43 12.11
N VAL A 16 -6.88 1.76 13.40
CA VAL A 16 -8.09 1.51 14.19
C VAL A 16 -9.28 2.29 13.63
N ILE A 17 -9.14 3.59 13.40
CA ILE A 17 -10.22 4.44 12.86
C ILE A 17 -10.71 3.88 11.52
N VAL A 18 -9.80 3.55 10.61
CA VAL A 18 -10.15 3.04 9.28
C VAL A 18 -10.87 1.69 9.39
N SER A 19 -10.38 0.78 10.24
CA SER A 19 -11.04 -0.50 10.51
C SER A 19 -12.46 -0.32 11.05
N GLU A 20 -12.66 0.58 12.02
CA GLU A 20 -13.99 0.82 12.61
C GLU A 20 -14.96 1.45 11.62
N ILE A 21 -14.50 2.35 10.74
CA ILE A 21 -15.33 2.94 9.69
C ILE A 21 -15.71 1.88 8.66
N ALA A 22 -14.75 1.05 8.20
CA ALA A 22 -15.00 0.02 7.21
C ALA A 22 -15.99 -1.05 7.67
N LYS A 23 -16.02 -1.37 8.97
CA LYS A 23 -17.03 -2.26 9.58
C LYS A 23 -18.44 -1.68 9.51
N LYS A 24 -18.59 -0.37 9.71
CA LYS A 24 -19.89 0.31 9.74
C LYS A 24 -20.42 0.69 8.36
N ASN A 25 -19.53 1.09 7.45
CA ASN A 25 -19.88 1.50 6.10
C ASN A 25 -18.75 1.11 5.13
N THR A 26 -18.99 0.07 4.33
CA THR A 26 -18.02 -0.45 3.36
C THR A 26 -17.66 0.57 2.28
N PHE A 27 -18.59 1.45 1.86
CA PHE A 27 -18.33 2.48 0.86
C PHE A 27 -17.39 3.55 1.40
N LEU A 28 -17.69 4.11 2.57
CA LEU A 28 -16.80 5.09 3.23
C LEU A 28 -15.47 4.46 3.63
N GLY A 29 -15.49 3.20 4.07
CA GLY A 29 -14.29 2.42 4.32
C GLY A 29 -13.42 2.31 3.07
N GLY A 30 -14.00 1.93 1.94
CA GLY A 30 -13.29 1.85 0.65
C GLY A 30 -12.72 3.19 0.19
N LEU A 31 -13.47 4.28 0.38
CA LEU A 31 -13.02 5.63 0.05
C LEU A 31 -11.83 6.07 0.93
N ILE A 32 -11.86 5.79 2.22
CA ILE A 32 -10.76 6.17 3.12
C ILE A 32 -9.54 5.29 2.90
N VAL A 33 -9.74 3.98 2.71
CA VAL A 33 -8.65 3.02 2.45
C VAL A 33 -7.97 3.28 1.10
N SER A 34 -8.69 3.81 0.10
CA SER A 34 -8.10 4.16 -1.19
C SER A 34 -7.24 5.43 -1.14
N ILE A 35 -7.39 6.27 -0.10
CA ILE A 35 -6.47 7.38 0.13
C ILE A 35 -5.12 6.80 0.53
N PRO A 36 -4.00 7.19 -0.11
CA PRO A 36 -2.68 6.67 0.19
C PRO A 36 -2.12 7.29 1.49
N LEU A 37 -2.83 7.15 2.60
CA LEU A 37 -2.51 7.74 3.91
C LEU A 37 -1.12 7.31 4.38
N ILE A 38 -0.77 6.04 4.21
CA ILE A 38 0.54 5.51 4.56
C ILE A 38 1.63 6.17 3.73
N SER A 39 1.42 6.35 2.42
CA SER A 39 2.35 7.03 1.52
C SER A 39 2.53 8.49 1.90
N ILE A 40 1.43 9.21 2.16
CA ILE A 40 1.45 10.62 2.58
C ILE A 40 2.26 10.76 3.88
N LEU A 41 1.96 9.92 4.88
CA LEU A 41 2.65 9.94 6.16
C LEU A 41 4.13 9.61 6.02
N SER A 42 4.47 8.64 5.18
CA SER A 42 5.87 8.25 4.90
C SER A 42 6.65 9.40 4.23
N MET A 43 6.05 10.10 3.27
CA MET A 43 6.67 11.26 2.62
C MET A 43 6.86 12.43 3.59
N ILE A 44 5.88 12.71 4.45
CA ILE A 44 6.00 13.75 5.49
C ILE A 44 7.17 13.42 6.42
N TRP A 45 7.25 12.19 6.91
CA TRP A 45 8.34 11.79 7.79
C TRP A 45 9.69 11.82 7.09
N LEU A 46 9.78 11.33 5.85
CA LEU A 46 11.01 11.39 5.05
C LEU A 46 11.48 12.83 4.89
N TYR A 47 10.58 13.76 4.57
CA TYR A 47 10.91 15.17 4.47
C TYR A 47 11.32 15.76 5.83
N MET A 48 10.63 15.42 6.91
CA MET A 48 10.97 15.91 8.24
C MET A 48 12.35 15.45 8.70
N ASP A 49 12.71 14.21 8.39
CA ASP A 49 13.95 13.57 8.81
C ASP A 49 15.14 13.98 7.92
N THR A 50 14.93 14.17 6.60
CA THR A 50 16.03 14.43 5.65
C THR A 50 16.09 15.86 5.12
N LYS A 51 14.99 16.61 5.17
CA LYS A 51 14.80 17.90 4.49
C LYS A 51 15.11 17.90 2.99
N ASN A 52 15.21 16.72 2.37
CA ASN A 52 15.56 16.57 0.97
C ASN A 52 14.29 16.34 0.13
N ILE A 53 14.00 17.27 -0.77
CA ILE A 53 12.84 17.22 -1.66
C ILE A 53 13.01 16.15 -2.76
N GLU A 54 14.23 15.93 -3.26
CA GLU A 54 14.50 14.92 -4.28
C GLU A 54 14.16 13.52 -3.78
N ASN A 55 14.47 13.21 -2.52
CA ASN A 55 14.09 11.94 -1.89
C ASN A 55 12.56 11.76 -1.83
N VAL A 56 11.82 12.84 -1.57
CA VAL A 56 10.35 12.82 -1.55
C VAL A 56 9.79 12.62 -2.95
N ILE A 57 10.35 13.29 -3.96
CA ILE A 57 9.98 13.10 -5.36
C ILE A 57 10.26 11.66 -5.81
N SER A 58 11.44 11.13 -5.49
CA SER A 58 11.80 9.75 -5.78
C SER A 58 10.81 8.79 -5.15
N LEU A 59 10.55 8.90 -3.84
CA LEU A 59 9.58 8.04 -3.15
C LEU A 59 8.19 8.15 -3.78
N SER A 60 7.74 9.35 -4.15
CA SER A 60 6.45 9.55 -4.80
C SER A 60 6.37 8.83 -6.16
N ASN A 61 7.42 8.94 -6.98
CA ASN A 61 7.52 8.24 -8.27
C ASN A 61 7.58 6.72 -8.09
N SER A 62 8.35 6.22 -7.13
CA SER A 62 8.43 4.78 -6.85
C SER A 62 7.07 4.25 -6.40
N ILE A 63 6.34 4.98 -5.54
CA ILE A 63 4.99 4.61 -5.12
C ILE A 63 4.03 4.58 -6.32
N LEU A 64 4.11 5.57 -7.23
CA LEU A 64 3.25 5.62 -8.41
C LEU A 64 3.34 4.32 -9.24
N TRP A 65 4.56 3.85 -9.50
CA TRP A 65 4.78 2.60 -10.23
C TRP A 65 4.35 1.36 -9.44
N MET A 66 4.58 1.36 -8.13
CA MET A 66 4.30 0.22 -7.25
C MET A 66 2.82 0.06 -6.90
N VAL A 67 2.01 1.12 -7.03
CA VAL A 67 0.55 1.02 -6.88
C VAL A 67 -0.05 0.13 -7.97
N ILE A 68 0.47 0.15 -9.20
CA ILE A 68 -0.06 -0.65 -10.32
C ILE A 68 -0.06 -2.16 -10.00
N PRO A 69 1.09 -2.80 -9.65
CA PRO A 69 1.09 -4.22 -9.30
C PRO A 69 0.29 -4.51 -8.01
N SER A 70 0.16 -3.54 -7.08
CA SER A 70 -0.65 -3.72 -5.87
C SER A 70 -2.14 -3.95 -6.16
N LEU A 71 -2.65 -3.47 -7.30
CA LEU A 71 -4.04 -3.68 -7.73
C LEU A 71 -4.36 -5.16 -7.97
N ALA A 72 -3.35 -5.99 -8.23
CA ALA A 72 -3.52 -7.43 -8.40
C ALA A 72 -4.21 -8.07 -7.20
N LEU A 73 -3.93 -7.60 -5.98
CA LEU A 73 -4.56 -8.10 -4.75
C LEU A 73 -6.07 -7.86 -4.76
N PHE A 74 -6.49 -6.66 -5.16
CA PHE A 74 -7.91 -6.25 -5.18
C PHE A 74 -8.71 -6.93 -6.29
N ILE A 75 -8.03 -7.53 -7.28
CA ILE A 75 -8.65 -8.32 -8.34
C ILE A 75 -8.66 -9.81 -7.95
N ALA A 76 -7.49 -10.36 -7.59
CA ALA A 76 -7.34 -11.78 -7.30
C ALA A 76 -8.16 -12.20 -6.06
N PHE A 77 -8.16 -11.39 -5.00
CA PHE A 77 -8.77 -11.79 -3.74
C PHE A 77 -10.28 -11.97 -3.84
N PRO A 78 -11.06 -11.01 -4.38
CA PRO A 78 -12.50 -11.22 -4.59
C PRO A 78 -12.81 -12.39 -5.53
N ILE A 79 -11.99 -12.63 -6.56
CA ILE A 79 -12.19 -13.75 -7.49
C ILE A 79 -12.01 -15.10 -6.78
N LEU A 80 -10.94 -15.25 -5.99
CA LEU A 80 -10.67 -16.47 -5.23
C LEU A 80 -11.75 -16.75 -4.19
N LEU A 81 -12.21 -15.71 -3.47
CA LEU A 81 -13.32 -15.86 -2.52
C LEU A 81 -14.62 -16.28 -3.22
N LYS A 82 -14.94 -15.69 -4.38
CA LYS A 82 -16.11 -16.08 -5.19
C LYS A 82 -15.99 -17.50 -5.75
N ALA A 83 -14.78 -18.00 -5.95
CA ALA A 83 -14.49 -19.37 -6.36
C ALA A 83 -14.57 -20.39 -5.21
N GLY A 84 -14.90 -19.96 -3.99
CA GLY A 84 -15.05 -20.84 -2.82
C GLY A 84 -13.75 -21.14 -2.08
N VAL A 85 -12.64 -20.47 -2.43
CA VAL A 85 -11.39 -20.58 -1.66
C VAL A 85 -11.61 -19.92 -0.30
N ASN A 86 -11.22 -20.59 0.78
CA ASN A 86 -11.35 -20.03 2.13
C ASN A 86 -10.57 -18.71 2.27
N PHE A 87 -10.98 -17.87 3.22
CA PHE A 87 -10.42 -16.52 3.40
C PHE A 87 -8.89 -16.50 3.50
N TYR A 88 -8.32 -17.32 4.38
CA TYR A 88 -6.87 -17.30 4.66
C TYR A 88 -6.06 -17.79 3.46
N ALA A 89 -6.50 -18.88 2.81
CA ALA A 89 -5.85 -19.40 1.61
C ALA A 89 -6.00 -18.41 0.43
N GLY A 90 -7.18 -17.82 0.25
CA GLY A 90 -7.43 -16.81 -0.78
C GLY A 90 -6.57 -15.57 -0.60
N MET A 91 -6.40 -15.10 0.63
CA MET A 91 -5.51 -13.98 0.97
C MET A 91 -4.06 -14.35 0.66
N GLY A 92 -3.59 -15.51 1.12
CA GLY A 92 -2.23 -15.99 0.86
C GLY A 92 -1.91 -16.10 -0.63
N LEU A 93 -2.81 -16.71 -1.42
CA LEU A 93 -2.66 -16.81 -2.87
C LEU A 93 -2.66 -15.44 -3.56
N SER A 94 -3.52 -14.52 -3.13
CA SER A 94 -3.59 -13.18 -3.71
C SER A 94 -2.31 -12.38 -3.43
N ILE A 95 -1.71 -12.54 -2.25
CA ILE A 95 -0.41 -11.97 -1.91
C ILE A 95 0.68 -12.53 -2.84
N LEU A 96 0.72 -13.85 -3.04
CA LEU A 96 1.70 -14.48 -3.94
C LEU A 96 1.55 -13.99 -5.39
N ILE A 97 0.31 -13.88 -5.89
CA ILE A 97 0.03 -13.31 -7.22
C ILE A 97 0.55 -11.87 -7.29
N THR A 98 0.26 -11.06 -6.28
CA THR A 98 0.69 -9.66 -6.20
C THR A 98 2.21 -9.55 -6.20
N MET A 99 2.93 -10.39 -5.44
CA MET A 99 4.39 -10.47 -5.45
C MET A 99 4.94 -10.82 -6.84
N GLY A 100 4.29 -11.74 -7.55
CA GLY A 100 4.63 -12.04 -8.95
C GLY A 100 4.47 -10.82 -9.87
N CYS A 101 3.38 -10.07 -9.72
CA CYS A 101 3.16 -8.82 -10.46
C CYS A 101 4.23 -7.77 -10.15
N TYR A 102 4.62 -7.60 -8.88
CA TYR A 102 5.73 -6.72 -8.50
C TYR A 102 7.02 -7.09 -9.21
N GLY A 103 7.41 -8.38 -9.20
CA GLY A 103 8.60 -8.85 -9.89
C GLY A 103 8.57 -8.57 -11.40
N LEU A 104 7.42 -8.79 -12.04
CA LEU A 104 7.22 -8.50 -13.46
C LEU A 104 7.30 -7.00 -13.76
N THR A 105 6.68 -6.15 -12.95
CA THR A 105 6.75 -4.69 -13.10
C THR A 105 8.19 -4.19 -12.96
N ILE A 106 8.92 -4.62 -11.93
CA ILE A 106 10.33 -4.24 -11.73
C ILE A 106 11.19 -4.70 -12.92
N PHE A 107 11.00 -5.93 -13.39
CA PHE A 107 11.71 -6.45 -14.55
C PHE A 107 11.45 -5.63 -15.83
N ILE A 108 10.20 -5.25 -16.08
CA ILE A 108 9.82 -4.42 -17.23
C ILE A 108 10.43 -3.03 -17.12
N LEU A 109 10.33 -2.38 -15.96
CA LEU A 109 10.86 -1.02 -15.75
C LEU A 109 12.38 -0.98 -15.89
N ALA A 110 13.09 -1.97 -15.34
CA ALA A 110 14.52 -2.11 -15.54
C ALA A 110 14.89 -2.24 -17.03
N ARG A 111 14.10 -2.99 -17.82
CA ARG A 111 14.33 -3.13 -19.26
C ARG A 111 14.03 -1.86 -20.07
N LEU A 112 13.17 -1.00 -19.56
CA LEU A 112 12.87 0.31 -20.12
C LEU A 112 13.84 1.40 -19.68
N GLY A 113 14.82 1.08 -18.82
CA GLY A 113 15.80 2.03 -18.29
C GLY A 113 15.23 2.98 -17.22
N ILE A 114 14.12 2.63 -16.59
CA ILE A 114 13.53 3.39 -15.49
C ILE A 114 14.12 2.85 -14.18
N GLU A 115 15.01 3.62 -13.57
CA GLU A 115 15.52 3.35 -12.22
C GLU A 115 14.54 3.93 -11.18
N LEU A 116 14.14 3.10 -10.22
CA LEU A 116 13.15 3.40 -9.18
C LEU A 116 13.76 3.60 -7.80
#